data_AF-A0AAV3Y7X5-F1
#
_entry.id   AF-A0AAV3Y7X5-F1
#
_cell.length_a   1.000
_cell.length_b   1.000
_cell.length_c   1.000
_cell.angle_alpha   90.00
_cell.angle_beta   90.00
_cell.angle_gamma   90.00
#
_symmetry.space_group_name_H-M   'P 1'
#
loop_
_entity.id
_entity.type
_entity.pdbx_description
1 polymer ?
#
loop_
_entity_poly.entity_id
_entity_poly.type
_entity_poly.pdbx_seq_one_letter_code
_entity_poly.pdbx_strand_id
1 'polypeptide(L)'
;MSNNTCFEILSFFGASAHQVSNLSKRRSYPLCFTAWSYVSGSVRLSRLHAVLSECLKSTRVMVCCQLVPVMLRIWFMTVLDSEDSVYLAQLIPVIIERSGILVAVPELLKDVHKIFADQIVALMKAYPSMVTIQKVDIREFIQTTANMAGRVEIYCNMVYAVGEFASPTYCVECTSETIGQFYESLEVVAYELLGQLSSQEHDSSIPKVLSTIVAALAKLASRCQDLIPRAILCLTKVVKQQNVIMVNPTTKNFIVQKAASLIALLKNPDTASTILNPDPEIYTARWHQNNTSMSTILRGIDRFVKE
;
A
#
# COMPACT_ATOMS: atom_id res chain seq x y z
N MET A 1 -34.02 -17.12 17.62
CA MET A 1 -32.55 -17.01 17.59
C MET A 1 -32.06 -16.34 16.29
N SER A 2 -32.56 -15.14 15.93
CA SER A 2 -32.45 -14.64 14.53
C SER A 2 -31.99 -13.19 14.32
N ASN A 3 -31.62 -12.42 15.36
CA ASN A 3 -31.30 -10.99 15.20
C ASN A 3 -29.84 -10.61 15.49
N ASN A 4 -28.98 -11.54 15.94
CA ASN A 4 -27.62 -11.20 16.38
C ASN A 4 -26.54 -11.36 15.30
N THR A 5 -26.78 -12.09 14.21
CA THR A 5 -25.73 -12.43 13.24
C THR A 5 -25.37 -11.29 12.26
N CYS A 6 -26.31 -10.45 11.81
CA CYS A 6 -25.94 -9.27 11.00
C CYS A 6 -25.33 -8.13 11.85
N PHE A 7 -25.65 -8.06 13.16
CA PHE A 7 -24.98 -7.11 14.06
C PHE A 7 -23.52 -7.48 14.32
N GLU A 8 -23.13 -8.76 14.22
CA GLU A 8 -21.72 -9.17 14.37
C GLU A 8 -20.84 -8.84 13.15
N ILE A 9 -21.41 -8.84 11.94
CA ILE A 9 -20.70 -8.41 10.73
C ILE A 9 -20.44 -6.90 10.76
N LEU A 10 -21.38 -6.13 11.30
CA LEU A 10 -21.25 -4.68 11.49
C LEU A 10 -20.45 -4.31 12.74
N SER A 11 -20.49 -5.07 13.83
CA SER A 11 -19.65 -4.82 15.02
C SER A 11 -18.17 -5.08 14.74
N PHE A 12 -17.86 -5.86 13.70
CA PHE A 12 -16.51 -5.99 13.13
C PHE A 12 -15.97 -4.68 12.53
N PHE A 13 -16.85 -3.77 12.11
CA PHE A 13 -16.52 -2.45 11.53
C PHE A 13 -16.95 -1.25 12.39
N GLY A 14 -17.87 -1.43 13.35
CA GLY A 14 -18.72 -0.36 13.89
C GLY A 14 -18.63 -0.12 15.39
N ALA A 15 -17.49 -0.37 16.04
CA ALA A 15 -17.34 -0.06 17.47
C ALA A 15 -17.04 1.43 17.79
N SER A 16 -17.17 2.36 16.83
CA SER A 16 -16.74 3.77 17.04
C SER A 16 -17.87 4.82 17.04
N ALA A 17 -19.05 4.56 16.45
CA ALA A 17 -20.04 5.62 16.25
C ALA A 17 -20.71 6.15 17.54
N HIS A 18 -20.69 5.39 18.64
CA HIS A 18 -21.33 5.79 19.91
C HIS A 18 -20.36 6.44 20.94
N GLN A 19 -19.07 6.59 20.62
CA GLN A 19 -18.08 7.18 21.53
C GLN A 19 -17.65 8.62 21.18
N VAL A 20 -18.16 9.21 20.09
CA VAL A 20 -17.75 10.54 19.61
C VAL A 20 -18.39 11.70 20.41
N SER A 21 -19.41 11.47 21.23
CA SER A 21 -20.12 12.54 21.94
C SER A 21 -19.57 12.92 23.34
N ASN A 22 -18.45 12.34 23.80
CA ASN A 22 -17.93 12.60 25.16
C ASN A 22 -16.40 12.84 25.21
N LEU A 23 -15.88 13.65 24.29
CA LEU A 23 -14.45 13.97 24.16
C LEU A 23 -13.90 15.05 25.12
N SER A 24 -14.60 15.43 26.20
CA SER A 24 -14.07 16.44 27.16
C SER A 24 -13.68 15.91 28.54
N LYS A 25 -14.03 14.66 28.90
CA LYS A 25 -13.70 14.11 30.23
C LYS A 25 -13.49 12.61 30.18
N ARG A 26 -12.24 12.19 29.94
CA ARG A 26 -11.50 11.18 30.73
C ARG A 26 -10.21 10.79 30.02
N ARG A 27 -9.08 11.04 30.68
CA ARG A 27 -7.83 10.30 30.50
C ARG A 27 -8.12 8.81 30.75
N SER A 28 -7.92 7.99 29.72
CA SER A 28 -7.66 6.54 29.72
C SER A 28 -8.38 5.88 28.53
N TYR A 29 -7.69 5.79 27.40
CA TYR A 29 -8.08 4.89 26.32
C TYR A 29 -7.09 3.72 26.26
N PRO A 30 -7.47 2.56 26.81
CA PRO A 30 -7.09 1.30 26.23
C PRO A 30 -8.37 0.52 25.85
N LEU A 31 -8.28 -0.40 24.88
CA LEU A 31 -9.23 -1.52 24.65
C LEU A 31 -10.39 -1.34 23.64
N CYS A 32 -10.14 -0.96 22.39
CA CYS A 32 -10.99 -1.47 21.29
C CYS A 32 -10.26 -1.99 20.05
N PHE A 33 -8.96 -1.70 19.88
CA PHE A 33 -8.18 -2.23 18.75
C PHE A 33 -7.07 -3.21 19.14
N THR A 34 -6.62 -3.25 20.40
CA THR A 34 -5.44 -4.04 20.82
C THR A 34 -5.74 -5.35 21.56
N ALA A 35 -6.99 -5.81 21.62
CA ALA A 35 -7.37 -6.93 22.51
C ALA A 35 -8.24 -8.02 21.85
N TRP A 36 -7.94 -8.40 20.61
CA TRP A 36 -8.23 -9.76 20.16
C TRP A 36 -6.92 -10.54 20.11
N SER A 37 -6.50 -11.01 21.28
CA SER A 37 -5.30 -11.82 21.48
C SER A 37 -5.26 -12.99 20.48
N TYR A 38 -4.13 -13.07 19.77
CA TYR A 38 -3.80 -13.89 18.59
C TYR A 38 -4.21 -15.37 18.65
N VAL A 39 -4.44 -15.93 19.84
CA VAL A 39 -4.77 -17.37 20.00
C VAL A 39 -6.26 -17.62 20.23
N SER A 40 -6.99 -16.71 20.90
CA SER A 40 -8.45 -16.85 21.13
C SER A 40 -9.30 -16.24 20.02
N GLY A 41 -8.75 -15.30 19.25
CA GLY A 41 -9.42 -14.71 18.09
C GLY A 41 -9.60 -15.69 16.92
N SER A 42 -8.58 -16.51 16.63
CA SER A 42 -8.58 -17.45 15.50
C SER A 42 -9.68 -18.53 15.63
N VAL A 43 -9.90 -19.09 16.83
CA VAL A 43 -10.93 -20.11 17.05
C VAL A 43 -12.35 -19.51 16.99
N ARG A 44 -12.54 -18.28 17.46
CA ARG A 44 -13.85 -17.60 17.39
C ARG A 44 -14.19 -17.18 15.96
N LEU A 45 -13.20 -16.64 15.26
CA LEU A 45 -13.32 -16.22 13.87
C LEU A 45 -13.61 -17.41 12.95
N SER A 46 -12.87 -18.51 13.08
CA SER A 46 -13.12 -19.72 12.29
C SER A 46 -14.51 -20.31 12.54
N ARG A 47 -15.00 -20.31 13.78
CA ARG A 47 -16.39 -20.69 14.09
C ARG A 47 -17.41 -19.75 13.45
N LEU A 48 -17.17 -18.44 13.50
CA LEU A 48 -18.03 -17.47 12.82
C LEU A 48 -18.05 -17.71 11.31
N HIS A 49 -16.89 -17.94 10.69
CA HIS A 49 -16.83 -18.27 9.26
C HIS A 49 -17.56 -19.56 8.92
N ALA A 50 -17.51 -20.58 9.78
CA ALA A 50 -18.27 -21.81 9.59
C ALA A 50 -19.80 -21.57 9.64
N VAL A 51 -20.27 -20.78 10.61
CA VAL A 51 -21.70 -20.42 10.69
C VAL A 51 -22.11 -19.57 9.47
N LEU A 52 -21.28 -18.61 9.08
CA LEU A 52 -21.57 -17.74 7.93
C LEU A 52 -21.57 -18.52 6.62
N SER A 53 -20.65 -19.48 6.44
CA SER A 53 -20.58 -20.30 5.23
C SER A 53 -21.83 -21.15 5.04
N GLU A 54 -22.37 -21.72 6.12
CA GLU A 54 -23.66 -22.42 6.10
C GLU A 54 -24.83 -21.48 5.76
N CYS A 55 -24.73 -20.22 6.19
CA CYS A 55 -25.76 -19.20 5.97
C CYS A 55 -25.62 -18.42 4.65
N LEU A 56 -24.62 -18.68 3.80
CA LEU A 56 -24.42 -17.94 2.53
C LEU A 56 -25.59 -18.08 1.55
N LYS A 57 -26.42 -19.13 1.70
CA LYS A 57 -27.65 -19.31 0.91
C LYS A 57 -28.80 -18.41 1.38
N SER A 58 -28.66 -17.77 2.54
CA SER A 58 -29.66 -16.87 3.09
C SER A 58 -29.59 -15.51 2.41
N THR A 59 -30.73 -15.04 1.91
CA THR A 59 -30.87 -13.71 1.31
C THR A 59 -30.43 -12.59 2.26
N ARG A 60 -30.64 -12.76 3.57
CA ARG A 60 -30.23 -11.77 4.58
C ARG A 60 -28.72 -11.60 4.64
N VAL A 61 -27.97 -12.70 4.60
CA VAL A 61 -26.49 -12.67 4.66
C VAL A 61 -25.95 -12.03 3.39
N MET A 62 -26.51 -12.37 2.23
CA MET A 62 -26.11 -11.76 0.95
C MET A 62 -26.37 -10.25 0.92
N VAL A 63 -27.51 -9.78 1.43
CA VAL A 63 -27.79 -8.34 1.54
C VAL A 63 -26.82 -7.66 2.52
N CYS A 64 -26.49 -8.28 3.64
CA CYS A 64 -25.49 -7.76 4.57
C CYS A 64 -24.10 -7.66 3.88
N CYS A 65 -23.69 -8.66 3.08
CA CYS A 65 -22.46 -8.60 2.28
C CYS A 65 -22.48 -7.45 1.25
N GLN A 66 -23.61 -7.16 0.62
CA GLN A 66 -23.73 -6.03 -0.33
C GLN A 66 -23.68 -4.67 0.37
N LEU A 67 -24.18 -4.57 1.61
CA LEU A 67 -24.20 -3.32 2.36
C LEU A 67 -22.83 -2.95 2.96
N VAL A 68 -22.02 -3.94 3.32
CA VAL A 68 -20.70 -3.74 3.95
C VAL A 68 -19.80 -2.79 3.14
N PRO A 69 -19.57 -2.99 1.82
CA PRO A 69 -18.77 -2.06 1.01
C PRO A 69 -19.28 -0.62 1.03
N VAL A 70 -20.60 -0.42 1.02
CA VAL A 70 -21.21 0.93 1.04
C VAL A 70 -20.94 1.60 2.37
N MET A 71 -21.20 0.91 3.47
CA MET A 71 -20.97 1.42 4.83
C MET A 71 -19.49 1.70 5.07
N LEU A 72 -18.61 0.82 4.58
CA LEU A 72 -17.17 0.97 4.72
C LEU A 72 -16.66 2.23 3.99
N ARG A 73 -17.15 2.52 2.78
CA ARG A 73 -16.81 3.77 2.08
C ARG A 73 -17.22 4.99 2.87
N ILE A 74 -18.46 5.04 3.35
CA ILE A 74 -18.96 6.17 4.15
C ILE A 74 -18.12 6.35 5.40
N TRP A 75 -17.80 5.25 6.09
CA TRP A 75 -16.95 5.27 7.27
C TRP A 75 -15.57 5.85 6.98
N PHE A 76 -14.89 5.41 5.92
CA PHE A 76 -13.60 5.98 5.54
C PHE A 76 -13.67 7.46 5.18
N MET A 77 -14.74 7.91 4.50
CA MET A 77 -14.96 9.34 4.23
C MET A 77 -15.04 10.13 5.54
N THR A 78 -15.82 9.64 6.52
CA THR A 78 -15.94 10.32 7.83
C THR A 78 -14.67 10.26 8.66
N VAL A 79 -13.88 9.20 8.54
CA VAL A 79 -12.65 9.01 9.31
C VAL A 79 -11.51 9.85 8.77
N LEU A 80 -11.43 10.03 7.45
CA LEU A 80 -10.43 10.89 6.82
C LEU A 80 -10.55 12.37 7.26
N ASP A 81 -11.74 12.80 7.66
CA ASP A 81 -11.99 14.13 8.22
C ASP A 81 -11.47 14.29 9.68
N SER A 82 -10.99 13.22 10.31
CA SER A 82 -10.37 13.27 11.65
C SER A 82 -9.01 13.96 11.61
N GLU A 83 -8.73 14.79 12.62
CA GLU A 83 -7.43 15.46 12.80
C GLU A 83 -6.40 14.60 13.58
N ASP A 84 -6.82 13.46 14.15
CA ASP A 84 -5.93 12.61 14.96
C ASP A 84 -5.06 11.69 14.09
N SER A 85 -3.83 12.14 13.80
CA SER A 85 -2.85 11.40 13.01
C SER A 85 -2.43 10.06 13.62
N VAL A 86 -2.47 9.91 14.95
CA VAL A 86 -2.13 8.65 15.62
C VAL A 86 -3.24 7.64 15.41
N TYR A 87 -4.50 8.07 15.57
CA TYR A 87 -5.66 7.23 15.26
C TYR A 87 -5.65 6.77 13.80
N LEU A 88 -5.40 7.68 12.86
CA LEU A 88 -5.33 7.36 11.44
C LEU A 88 -4.19 6.40 11.11
N ALA A 89 -3.03 6.56 11.75
CA ALA A 89 -1.92 5.62 11.63
C ALA A 89 -2.34 4.19 11.98
N GLN A 90 -3.12 4.00 13.05
CA GLN A 90 -3.56 2.68 13.50
C GLN A 90 -4.50 1.96 12.51
N LEU A 91 -5.02 2.66 11.51
CA LEU A 91 -5.87 2.03 10.48
C LEU A 91 -5.08 1.14 9.53
N ILE A 92 -3.78 1.37 9.35
CA ILE A 92 -2.97 0.58 8.40
C ILE A 92 -2.85 -0.88 8.84
N PRO A 93 -2.40 -1.20 10.08
CA PRO A 93 -2.40 -2.58 10.57
C PRO A 93 -3.78 -3.24 10.49
N VAL A 94 -4.85 -2.49 10.81
CA VAL A 94 -6.23 -2.98 10.75
C VAL A 94 -6.62 -3.36 9.32
N ILE A 95 -6.34 -2.50 8.33
CA ILE A 95 -6.62 -2.78 6.92
C ILE A 95 -5.84 -4.04 6.47
N ILE A 96 -4.56 -4.14 6.84
CA ILE A 96 -3.71 -5.29 6.52
C ILE A 96 -4.32 -6.59 7.07
N GLU A 97 -4.60 -6.64 8.37
CA GLU A 97 -5.17 -7.82 9.03
C GLU A 97 -6.55 -8.17 8.43
N ARG A 98 -7.47 -7.20 8.38
CA ARG A 98 -8.84 -7.41 7.94
C ARG A 98 -8.94 -7.81 6.47
N SER A 99 -8.04 -7.34 5.61
CA SER A 99 -8.01 -7.76 4.21
C SER A 99 -7.77 -9.26 4.05
N GLY A 100 -7.07 -9.90 5.00
CA GLY A 100 -6.72 -11.32 4.95
C GLY A 100 -7.78 -12.28 5.50
N ILE A 101 -8.80 -11.79 6.20
CA ILE A 101 -9.77 -12.61 6.94
C ILE A 101 -11.23 -12.34 6.58
N LEU A 102 -11.48 -11.83 5.38
CA LEU A 102 -12.84 -11.61 4.89
C LEU A 102 -13.55 -12.93 4.59
N VAL A 103 -14.88 -12.93 4.72
CA VAL A 103 -15.71 -14.07 4.29
C VAL A 103 -15.55 -14.29 2.79
N ALA A 104 -15.40 -15.55 2.37
CA ALA A 104 -15.12 -15.94 0.98
C ALA A 104 -16.34 -15.80 0.04
N VAL A 105 -16.86 -14.58 -0.08
CA VAL A 105 -17.88 -14.19 -1.07
C VAL A 105 -17.17 -13.35 -2.14
N PRO A 106 -17.06 -13.81 -3.41
CA PRO A 106 -16.21 -13.16 -4.42
C PRO A 106 -16.49 -11.67 -4.64
N GLU A 107 -17.77 -11.28 -4.67
CA GLU A 107 -18.19 -9.88 -4.85
C GLU A 107 -17.77 -9.00 -3.66
N LEU A 108 -18.01 -9.49 -2.43
CA LEU A 108 -17.61 -8.81 -1.20
C LEU A 108 -16.08 -8.63 -1.15
N LEU A 109 -15.32 -9.70 -1.44
CA LEU A 109 -13.85 -9.65 -1.43
C LEU A 109 -13.35 -8.59 -2.40
N LYS A 110 -13.82 -8.64 -3.65
CA LYS A 110 -13.43 -7.68 -4.69
C LYS A 110 -13.73 -6.24 -4.27
N ASP A 111 -14.94 -5.97 -3.77
CA ASP A 111 -15.36 -4.61 -3.43
C ASP A 111 -14.64 -4.07 -2.20
N VAL A 112 -14.48 -4.88 -1.16
CA VAL A 112 -13.78 -4.49 0.07
C VAL A 112 -12.29 -4.32 -0.18
N HIS A 113 -11.65 -5.23 -0.93
CA HIS A 113 -10.23 -5.10 -1.28
C HIS A 113 -9.97 -3.86 -2.12
N LYS A 114 -10.87 -3.53 -3.06
CA LYS A 114 -10.78 -2.28 -3.83
C LYS A 114 -10.90 -1.06 -2.93
N ILE A 115 -11.86 -1.04 -2.00
CA ILE A 115 -12.00 0.06 -1.02
C ILE A 115 -10.70 0.19 -0.22
N PHE A 116 -10.20 -0.90 0.36
CA PHE A 116 -8.95 -0.85 1.13
C PHE A 116 -7.76 -0.36 0.30
N ALA A 117 -7.63 -0.81 -0.95
CA ALA A 117 -6.58 -0.35 -1.85
C ALA A 117 -6.67 1.17 -2.09
N ASP A 118 -7.86 1.68 -2.41
CA ASP A 118 -8.09 3.11 -2.63
C ASP A 118 -7.79 3.93 -1.35
N GLN A 119 -8.21 3.42 -0.19
CA GLN A 119 -8.08 4.12 1.09
C GLN A 119 -6.65 4.15 1.61
N ILE A 120 -5.83 3.13 1.37
CA ILE A 120 -4.39 3.17 1.70
C ILE A 120 -3.73 4.38 1.02
N VAL A 121 -4.02 4.59 -0.27
CA VAL A 121 -3.45 5.71 -1.02
C VAL A 121 -4.00 7.04 -0.51
N ALA A 122 -5.30 7.12 -0.21
CA ALA A 122 -5.92 8.34 0.32
C ALA A 122 -5.33 8.73 1.69
N LEU A 123 -5.25 7.77 2.62
CA LEU A 123 -4.70 7.96 3.96
C LEU A 123 -3.24 8.42 3.89
N MET A 124 -2.40 7.73 3.11
CA MET A 124 -0.97 8.06 3.03
C MET A 124 -0.69 9.35 2.25
N LYS A 125 -1.59 9.78 1.36
CA LYS A 125 -1.52 11.13 0.76
C LYS A 125 -1.88 12.24 1.75
N ALA A 126 -2.92 12.01 2.56
CA ALA A 126 -3.36 12.98 3.55
C ALA A 126 -2.38 13.07 4.73
N TYR A 127 -1.82 11.93 5.15
CA TYR A 127 -0.92 11.79 6.29
C TYR A 127 0.32 10.95 5.93
N PRO A 128 1.27 11.50 5.15
CA PRO A 128 2.45 10.77 4.67
C PRO A 128 3.35 10.16 5.76
N SER A 129 3.39 10.79 6.94
CA SER A 129 4.17 10.31 8.09
C SER A 129 3.73 8.91 8.58
N MET A 130 2.51 8.47 8.26
CA MET A 130 2.00 7.15 8.61
C MET A 130 2.90 6.01 8.12
N VAL A 131 3.59 6.17 6.98
CA VAL A 131 4.51 5.14 6.46
C VAL A 131 5.67 4.90 7.42
N THR A 132 6.16 5.95 8.08
CA THR A 132 7.25 5.83 9.07
C THR A 132 6.72 5.35 10.41
N ILE A 133 5.54 5.83 10.83
CA ILE A 133 4.91 5.43 12.10
C ILE A 133 4.60 3.91 12.10
N GLN A 134 4.01 3.40 11.02
CA GLN A 134 3.60 1.98 10.89
C GLN A 134 4.63 1.13 10.13
N LYS A 135 5.92 1.51 10.19
CA LYS A 135 6.97 0.88 9.38
C LYS A 135 7.11 -0.62 9.60
N VAL A 136 6.82 -1.12 10.81
CA VAL A 136 6.95 -2.54 11.15
C VAL A 136 5.90 -3.36 10.41
N ASP A 137 4.61 -3.03 10.59
CA ASP A 137 3.50 -3.75 9.95
C ASP A 137 3.53 -3.63 8.43
N ILE A 138 3.87 -2.43 7.91
CA ILE A 138 4.01 -2.21 6.47
C ILE A 138 5.14 -3.09 5.91
N ARG A 139 6.30 -3.12 6.56
CA ARG A 139 7.45 -3.91 6.11
C ARG A 139 7.13 -5.41 6.15
N GLU A 140 6.51 -5.89 7.22
CA GLU A 140 6.11 -7.29 7.36
C GLU A 140 5.11 -7.70 6.27
N PHE A 141 4.18 -6.80 5.94
CA PHE A 141 3.22 -7.05 4.88
C PHE A 141 3.87 -7.12 3.49
N ILE A 142 4.73 -6.15 3.14
CA ILE A 142 5.34 -6.11 1.80
C ILE A 142 6.43 -7.17 1.62
N GLN A 143 7.15 -7.59 2.66
CA GLN A 143 8.20 -8.61 2.49
C GLN A 143 7.65 -10.02 2.22
N THR A 144 6.35 -10.24 2.46
CA THR A 144 5.71 -11.56 2.35
C THR A 144 4.95 -11.67 1.02
N THR A 145 5.46 -12.46 0.07
CA THR A 145 4.82 -12.66 -1.25
C THR A 145 3.45 -13.34 -1.18
N ALA A 146 3.21 -14.19 -0.19
CA ALA A 146 1.90 -14.79 0.06
C ALA A 146 0.77 -13.74 0.24
N ASN A 147 1.11 -12.51 0.64
CA ASN A 147 0.13 -11.44 0.79
C ASN A 147 -0.44 -10.92 -0.54
N MET A 148 0.17 -11.26 -1.68
CA MET A 148 -0.34 -10.89 -3.01
C MET A 148 -1.61 -11.65 -3.38
N ALA A 149 -1.80 -12.87 -2.87
CA ALA A 149 -2.91 -13.74 -3.23
C ALA A 149 -4.26 -13.06 -2.98
N GLY A 150 -4.99 -12.76 -4.06
CA GLY A 150 -6.28 -12.07 -4.03
C GLY A 150 -6.23 -10.59 -3.61
N ARG A 151 -5.06 -10.03 -3.27
CA ARG A 151 -4.89 -8.68 -2.70
C ARG A 151 -3.82 -7.84 -3.41
N VAL A 152 -3.60 -8.12 -4.69
CA VAL A 152 -2.56 -7.49 -5.52
C VAL A 152 -2.64 -5.96 -5.50
N GLU A 153 -3.83 -5.37 -5.52
CA GLU A 153 -3.99 -3.90 -5.52
C GLU A 153 -3.59 -3.27 -4.19
N ILE A 154 -3.99 -3.87 -3.07
CA ILE A 154 -3.56 -3.46 -1.72
C ILE A 154 -2.04 -3.54 -1.62
N TYR A 155 -1.47 -4.66 -2.08
CA TYR A 155 -0.03 -4.90 -2.08
C TYR A 155 0.73 -3.85 -2.91
N CYS A 156 0.32 -3.63 -4.16
CA CYS A 156 0.93 -2.60 -5.01
C CYS A 156 0.80 -1.20 -4.43
N ASN A 157 -0.36 -0.85 -3.86
CA ASN A 157 -0.58 0.47 -3.28
C ASN A 157 0.27 0.69 -2.03
N MET A 158 0.49 -0.36 -1.22
CA MET A 158 1.41 -0.29 -0.09
C MET A 158 2.86 -0.09 -0.55
N VAL A 159 3.32 -0.87 -1.54
CA VAL A 159 4.67 -0.71 -2.12
C VAL A 159 4.85 0.67 -2.77
N TYR A 160 3.84 1.13 -3.51
CA TYR A 160 3.81 2.48 -4.08
C TYR A 160 3.96 3.54 -2.99
N ALA A 161 3.19 3.43 -1.92
CA ALA A 161 3.20 4.42 -0.85
C ALA A 161 4.51 4.42 -0.05
N VAL A 162 5.15 3.26 0.15
CA VAL A 162 6.53 3.18 0.66
C VAL A 162 7.48 3.94 -0.27
N GLY A 163 7.43 3.68 -1.57
CA GLY A 163 8.26 4.39 -2.55
C GLY A 163 7.99 5.89 -2.64
N GLU A 164 6.77 6.35 -2.34
CA GLU A 164 6.37 7.76 -2.45
C GLU A 164 6.63 8.56 -1.17
N PHE A 165 6.32 7.98 0.00
CA PHE A 165 6.22 8.72 1.27
C PHE A 165 7.27 8.34 2.31
N ALA A 166 8.07 7.29 2.10
CA ALA A 166 9.24 7.03 2.95
C ALA A 166 10.35 8.06 2.64
N SER A 167 10.21 9.25 3.21
CA SER A 167 11.14 10.38 3.03
C SER A 167 11.27 11.18 4.33
N PRO A 168 12.48 11.70 4.65
CA PRO A 168 12.67 12.66 5.74
C PRO A 168 11.84 13.94 5.58
N THR A 169 11.44 14.28 4.34
CA THR A 169 10.57 15.43 4.02
C THR A 169 9.22 15.34 4.71
N TYR A 170 8.69 14.13 4.87
CA TYR A 170 7.35 13.89 5.40
C TYR A 170 7.35 13.55 6.89
N CYS A 171 8.45 13.03 7.41
CA CYS A 171 8.59 12.66 8.80
C CYS A 171 10.07 12.71 9.20
N VAL A 172 10.39 13.49 10.23
CA VAL A 172 11.77 13.65 10.75
C VAL A 172 12.32 12.32 11.27
N GLU A 173 11.45 11.42 11.74
CA GLU A 173 11.82 10.09 12.24
C GLU A 173 12.17 9.11 11.10
N CYS A 174 11.93 9.50 9.84
CA CYS A 174 12.31 8.72 8.66
C CYS A 174 13.81 8.87 8.42
N THR A 175 14.60 8.02 9.08
CA THR A 175 16.05 7.96 8.91
C THR A 175 16.46 7.21 7.65
N SER A 176 17.69 7.41 7.18
CA SER A 176 18.30 6.61 6.11
C SER A 176 18.27 5.10 6.41
N GLU A 177 18.39 4.71 7.69
CA GLU A 177 18.23 3.33 8.14
C GLU A 177 16.82 2.80 7.84
N THR A 178 15.77 3.57 8.12
CA THR A 178 14.39 3.16 7.84
C THR A 178 14.16 2.99 6.33
N ILE A 179 14.72 3.88 5.50
CA ILE A 179 14.70 3.75 4.03
C ILE A 179 15.44 2.48 3.59
N GLY A 180 16.61 2.20 4.19
CA GLY A 180 17.39 1.00 3.94
C GLY A 180 16.62 -0.30 4.27
N GLN A 181 15.93 -0.35 5.41
CA GLN A 181 15.12 -1.50 5.80
C GLN A 181 13.97 -1.78 4.81
N PHE A 182 13.26 -0.74 4.35
CA PHE A 182 12.25 -0.91 3.30
C PHE A 182 12.86 -1.37 1.98
N TYR A 183 14.00 -0.78 1.60
CA TYR A 183 14.72 -1.16 0.38
C TYR A 183 15.12 -2.64 0.41
N GLU A 184 15.66 -3.11 1.53
CA GLU A 184 16.09 -4.51 1.71
C GLU A 184 14.93 -5.50 1.58
N SER A 185 13.81 -5.24 2.26
CA SER A 185 12.62 -6.07 2.14
C SER A 185 12.10 -6.12 0.71
N LEU A 186 12.05 -4.98 0.01
CA LEU A 186 11.59 -4.91 -1.38
C LEU A 186 12.57 -5.55 -2.37
N GLU A 187 13.88 -5.46 -2.13
CA GLU A 187 14.91 -6.07 -2.97
C GLU A 187 14.82 -7.60 -2.95
N VAL A 188 14.62 -8.19 -1.77
CA VAL A 188 14.43 -9.64 -1.63
C VAL A 188 13.21 -10.10 -2.43
N VAL A 189 12.08 -9.41 -2.26
CA VAL A 189 10.85 -9.72 -3.02
C VAL A 189 11.05 -9.52 -4.53
N ALA A 190 11.76 -8.48 -4.95
CA ALA A 190 12.04 -8.26 -6.37
C ALA A 190 12.77 -9.46 -6.98
N TYR A 191 13.77 -10.02 -6.28
CA TYR A 191 14.48 -11.20 -6.75
C TYR A 191 13.63 -12.48 -6.72
N GLU A 192 12.78 -12.65 -5.71
CA GLU A 192 11.85 -13.78 -5.64
C GLU A 192 10.87 -13.75 -6.83
N LEU A 193 10.24 -12.61 -7.07
CA LEU A 193 9.30 -12.42 -8.18
C LEU A 193 9.98 -12.60 -9.54
N LEU A 194 11.19 -12.05 -9.69
CA LEU A 194 11.96 -12.21 -10.92
C LEU A 194 12.32 -13.69 -11.16
N GLY A 195 12.58 -14.45 -10.10
CA GLY A 195 12.72 -15.91 -10.16
C GLY A 195 11.42 -16.59 -10.59
N GLN A 196 10.27 -16.21 -10.06
CA GLN A 196 8.98 -16.78 -10.45
C GLN A 196 8.62 -16.51 -11.92
N LEU A 197 9.01 -15.35 -12.48
CA LEU A 197 8.80 -15.03 -13.90
C LEU A 197 9.60 -15.91 -14.86
N SER A 198 10.59 -16.66 -14.36
CA SER A 198 11.30 -17.67 -15.15
C SER A 198 10.58 -19.02 -15.22
N SER A 199 9.52 -19.21 -14.42
CA SER A 199 8.68 -20.40 -14.42
C SER A 199 7.59 -20.32 -15.49
N GLN A 200 7.25 -21.46 -16.09
CA GLN A 200 6.09 -21.57 -16.99
C GLN A 200 4.76 -21.34 -16.25
N GLU A 201 4.70 -21.70 -14.97
CA GLU A 201 3.57 -21.45 -14.10
C GLU A 201 3.87 -20.23 -13.24
N HIS A 202 3.39 -19.06 -13.66
CA HIS A 202 3.50 -17.82 -12.91
C HIS A 202 2.15 -17.13 -12.81
N ASP A 203 1.91 -16.42 -11.71
CA ASP A 203 0.73 -15.58 -11.60
C ASP A 203 0.86 -14.36 -12.52
N SER A 204 -0.19 -14.13 -13.32
CA SER A 204 -0.37 -12.96 -14.19
C SER A 204 -0.18 -11.61 -13.49
N SER A 205 -0.30 -11.57 -12.16
CA SER A 205 -0.12 -10.37 -11.35
C SER A 205 1.35 -9.99 -11.12
N ILE A 206 2.29 -10.95 -11.16
CA ILE A 206 3.70 -10.76 -10.82
C ILE A 206 4.37 -9.65 -11.64
N PRO A 207 4.19 -9.56 -12.98
CA PRO A 207 4.77 -8.47 -13.78
C PRO A 207 4.36 -7.07 -13.30
N LYS A 208 3.10 -6.90 -12.88
CA LYS A 208 2.56 -5.64 -12.36
C LYS A 208 3.19 -5.28 -11.01
N VAL A 209 3.30 -6.27 -10.12
CA VAL A 209 3.91 -6.09 -8.80
C VAL A 209 5.39 -5.76 -8.93
N LEU A 210 6.14 -6.54 -9.73
CA LEU A 210 7.56 -6.31 -9.97
C LEU A 210 7.79 -4.90 -10.54
N SER A 211 6.97 -4.45 -11.50
CA SER A 211 7.03 -3.09 -12.05
C SER A 211 6.83 -2.01 -10.99
N THR A 212 5.98 -2.26 -9.98
CA THR A 212 5.73 -1.34 -8.88
C THR A 212 6.92 -1.32 -7.91
N ILE A 213 7.49 -2.50 -7.60
CA ILE A 213 8.66 -2.65 -6.73
C ILE A 213 9.89 -1.97 -7.34
N VAL A 214 10.21 -2.19 -8.62
CA VAL A 214 11.40 -1.55 -9.24
C VAL A 214 11.29 -0.02 -9.26
N ALA A 215 10.08 0.52 -9.37
CA ALA A 215 9.85 1.96 -9.25
C ALA A 215 10.05 2.44 -7.80
N ALA A 216 9.54 1.70 -6.81
CA ALA A 216 9.74 2.01 -5.40
C ALA A 216 11.23 1.96 -5.00
N LEU A 217 11.97 0.91 -5.41
CA LEU A 217 13.41 0.78 -5.18
C LEU A 217 14.20 1.97 -5.74
N ALA A 218 13.88 2.42 -6.97
CA ALA A 218 14.53 3.59 -7.56
C ALA A 218 14.21 4.90 -6.82
N LYS A 219 12.97 5.06 -6.34
CA LYS A 219 12.58 6.21 -5.52
C LYS A 219 13.27 6.22 -4.15
N LEU A 220 13.37 5.07 -3.48
CA LEU A 220 14.11 4.96 -2.22
C LEU A 220 15.61 5.24 -2.42
N ALA A 221 16.21 4.68 -3.47
CA ALA A 221 17.63 4.88 -3.77
C ALA A 221 17.97 6.33 -4.16
N SER A 222 17.07 7.05 -4.82
CA SER A 222 17.27 8.47 -5.12
C SER A 222 17.16 9.38 -3.88
N ARG A 223 16.66 8.88 -2.74
CA ARG A 223 16.66 9.58 -1.45
C ARG A 223 17.84 9.21 -0.55
N CYS A 224 18.42 8.02 -0.73
CA CYS A 224 19.56 7.53 0.03
C CYS A 224 20.66 7.04 -0.91
N GLN A 225 21.69 7.86 -1.12
CA GLN A 225 22.73 7.65 -2.14
C GLN A 225 23.51 6.34 -1.95
N ASP A 226 23.65 5.87 -0.71
CA ASP A 226 24.31 4.59 -0.39
C ASP A 226 23.60 3.38 -1.04
N LEU A 227 22.32 3.51 -1.37
CA LEU A 227 21.53 2.47 -2.01
C LEU A 227 21.63 2.48 -3.54
N ILE A 228 22.14 3.56 -4.16
CA ILE A 228 22.18 3.72 -5.63
C ILE A 228 22.93 2.56 -6.32
N PRO A 229 24.13 2.14 -5.87
CA PRO A 229 24.82 1.01 -6.50
C PRO A 229 24.02 -0.29 -6.41
N ARG A 230 23.37 -0.55 -5.27
CA ARG A 230 22.49 -1.73 -5.08
C ARG A 230 21.28 -1.67 -6.01
N ALA A 231 20.65 -0.50 -6.15
CA ALA A 231 19.50 -0.31 -7.03
C ALA A 231 19.86 -0.54 -8.50
N ILE A 232 20.98 0.00 -8.95
CA ILE A 232 21.48 -0.21 -10.31
C ILE A 232 21.74 -1.71 -10.56
N LEU A 233 22.34 -2.43 -9.60
CA LEU A 233 22.57 -3.88 -9.72
C LEU A 233 21.26 -4.66 -9.79
N CYS A 234 20.31 -4.38 -8.91
CA CYS A 234 19.00 -5.03 -8.87
C CYS A 234 18.26 -4.84 -10.21
N LEU A 235 18.17 -3.59 -10.69
CA LEU A 235 17.54 -3.26 -11.97
C LEU A 235 18.28 -3.87 -13.16
N THR A 236 19.63 -3.89 -13.13
CA THR A 236 20.44 -4.52 -14.18
C THR A 236 20.14 -6.02 -14.28
N LYS A 237 19.86 -6.69 -13.16
CA LYS A 237 19.47 -8.09 -13.16
C LYS A 237 18.12 -8.30 -13.87
N VAL A 238 17.14 -7.42 -13.63
CA VAL A 238 15.85 -7.42 -14.35
C VAL A 238 16.06 -7.28 -15.87
N VAL A 239 16.92 -6.34 -16.29
CA VAL A 239 17.24 -6.14 -17.71
C VAL A 239 17.95 -7.35 -18.32
N LYS A 240 18.97 -7.89 -17.64
CA LYS A 240 19.76 -9.03 -18.14
C LYS A 240 18.96 -10.33 -18.21
N GLN A 241 18.00 -10.54 -17.31
CA GLN A 241 17.17 -11.74 -17.28
C GLN A 241 16.01 -11.72 -18.29
N GLN A 242 15.97 -10.73 -19.19
CA GLN A 242 14.96 -10.64 -20.24
C GLN A 242 14.73 -11.96 -21.01
N ASN A 243 15.77 -12.74 -21.28
CA ASN A 243 15.65 -13.97 -22.06
C ASN A 243 14.97 -15.11 -21.31
N VAL A 244 14.94 -15.04 -19.98
CA VAL A 244 14.38 -16.07 -19.10
C VAL A 244 12.94 -15.73 -18.70
N ILE A 245 12.53 -14.46 -18.78
CA ILE A 245 11.16 -14.03 -18.47
C ILE A 245 10.18 -14.65 -19.47
N MET A 246 9.35 -15.58 -18.98
CA MET A 246 8.36 -16.34 -19.77
C MET A 246 6.99 -15.63 -19.81
N VAL A 247 6.99 -14.32 -20.04
CA VAL A 247 5.77 -13.49 -20.09
C VAL A 247 5.56 -12.97 -21.52
N ASN A 248 4.34 -12.56 -21.84
CA ASN A 248 3.99 -11.87 -23.08
C ASN A 248 5.07 -10.83 -23.47
N PRO A 249 5.48 -10.79 -24.75
CA PRO A 249 6.60 -9.96 -25.20
C PRO A 249 6.39 -8.47 -24.90
N THR A 250 5.16 -7.97 -24.99
CA THR A 250 4.80 -6.60 -24.66
C THR A 250 5.08 -6.26 -23.20
N THR A 251 4.63 -7.12 -22.28
CA THR A 251 4.82 -6.93 -20.83
C THR A 251 6.29 -7.06 -20.45
N LYS A 252 7.00 -8.03 -21.04
CA LYS A 252 8.44 -8.19 -20.89
C LYS A 252 9.19 -6.92 -21.32
N ASN A 253 8.91 -6.41 -22.51
CA ASN A 253 9.54 -5.19 -23.03
C ASN A 253 9.25 -3.99 -22.12
N PHE A 254 8.01 -3.85 -21.64
CA PHE A 254 7.65 -2.78 -20.71
C PHE A 254 8.49 -2.81 -19.42
N ILE A 255 8.64 -3.99 -18.79
CA ILE A 255 9.42 -4.13 -17.55
C ILE A 255 10.89 -3.83 -17.79
N VAL A 256 11.46 -4.40 -18.86
CA VAL A 256 12.88 -4.22 -19.21
C VAL A 256 13.17 -2.76 -19.55
N GLN A 257 12.32 -2.11 -20.36
CA GLN A 257 12.47 -0.70 -20.72
C GLN A 257 12.33 0.19 -19.49
N LYS A 258 11.36 -0.09 -18.60
CA LYS A 258 11.20 0.65 -17.35
C LYS A 258 12.45 0.52 -16.48
N ALA A 259 12.97 -0.69 -16.27
CA ALA A 259 14.19 -0.90 -15.50
C ALA A 259 15.41 -0.18 -16.11
N ALA A 260 15.57 -0.25 -17.44
CA ALA A 260 16.64 0.44 -18.16
C ALA A 260 16.55 1.97 -18.01
N SER A 261 15.35 2.54 -18.10
CA SER A 261 15.12 3.97 -17.90
C SER A 261 15.46 4.41 -16.47
N LEU A 262 15.09 3.62 -15.46
CA LEU A 262 15.41 3.89 -14.06
C LEU A 262 16.93 3.80 -13.79
N ILE A 263 17.63 2.84 -14.42
CA ILE A 263 19.10 2.77 -14.35
C ILE A 263 19.71 4.04 -14.93
N ALA A 264 19.23 4.51 -16.09
CA ALA A 264 19.74 5.72 -16.72
C ALA A 264 19.54 6.96 -15.84
N LEU A 265 18.40 7.07 -15.16
CA LEU A 265 18.14 8.13 -14.18
C LEU A 265 19.08 8.03 -12.98
N LEU A 266 19.19 6.86 -12.34
CA LEU A 266 19.99 6.67 -11.13
C LEU A 266 21.50 6.86 -11.34
N LYS A 267 21.99 6.76 -12.58
CA LYS A 267 23.37 7.14 -12.93
C LYS A 267 23.67 8.62 -12.72
N ASN A 268 22.64 9.47 -12.69
CA ASN A 268 22.71 10.90 -12.45
C ASN A 268 21.88 11.24 -11.19
N PRO A 269 22.43 11.05 -9.97
CA PRO A 269 21.68 11.11 -8.72
C PRO A 269 20.90 12.42 -8.51
N ASP A 270 21.47 13.57 -8.88
CA ASP A 270 20.82 14.89 -8.73
C ASP A 270 19.57 15.03 -9.62
N THR A 271 19.63 14.46 -10.83
CA THR A 271 18.46 14.42 -11.73
C THR A 271 17.44 13.37 -11.29
N ALA A 272 17.91 12.26 -10.73
CA ALA A 272 17.05 11.20 -10.23
C ALA A 272 16.21 11.68 -9.06
N SER A 273 16.80 12.39 -8.09
CA SER A 273 16.08 12.91 -6.93
C SER A 273 15.00 13.91 -7.33
N THR A 274 15.29 14.81 -8.26
CA THR A 274 14.34 15.83 -8.74
C THR A 274 13.19 15.26 -9.59
N ILE A 275 13.46 14.24 -10.41
CA ILE A 275 12.45 13.60 -11.26
C ILE A 275 11.60 12.60 -10.48
N LEU A 276 12.24 11.75 -9.67
CA LEU A 276 11.56 10.66 -8.97
C LEU A 276 10.88 11.12 -7.68
N ASN A 277 11.40 12.17 -7.04
CA ASN A 277 10.90 12.72 -5.78
C ASN A 277 10.69 14.24 -5.91
N PRO A 278 9.74 14.67 -6.77
CA PRO A 278 9.43 16.09 -6.92
C PRO A 278 8.96 16.67 -5.57
N ASP A 279 9.38 17.90 -5.28
CA ASP A 279 8.94 18.62 -4.09
C ASP A 279 7.40 18.78 -4.08
N PRO A 280 6.70 18.47 -2.97
CA PRO A 280 5.26 18.71 -2.86
C PRO A 280 4.86 20.17 -3.14
N GLU A 281 5.76 21.14 -2.94
CA GLU A 281 5.51 22.56 -3.23
C GLU A 281 5.19 22.83 -4.70
N ILE A 282 5.67 21.97 -5.61
CA ILE A 282 5.38 22.03 -7.05
C ILE A 282 3.86 21.92 -7.31
N TYR A 283 3.07 21.33 -6.42
CA TYR A 283 1.61 21.26 -6.58
C TYR A 283 0.86 22.41 -5.90
N THR A 284 1.50 23.14 -5.00
CA THR A 284 0.87 24.22 -4.19
C THR A 284 0.89 25.59 -4.86
N ALA A 285 1.35 25.64 -6.11
CA ALA A 285 1.48 26.85 -6.91
C ALA A 285 2.35 27.98 -6.33
N ARG A 286 3.20 27.69 -5.33
CA ARG A 286 4.28 28.58 -4.86
C ARG A 286 5.49 28.53 -5.79
N TRP A 287 5.26 28.68 -7.09
CA TRP A 287 6.25 28.55 -8.16
C TRP A 287 7.34 29.63 -8.12
N HIS A 288 7.09 30.74 -7.43
CA HIS A 288 7.89 31.96 -7.53
C HIS A 288 9.09 32.03 -6.56
N GLN A 289 9.23 31.06 -5.66
CA GLN A 289 10.34 31.10 -4.69
C GLN A 289 11.64 30.52 -5.24
N ASN A 290 11.57 29.56 -6.17
CA ASN A 290 12.74 28.87 -6.74
C ASN A 290 12.64 28.75 -8.27
N ASN A 291 12.83 29.86 -8.99
CA ASN A 291 12.80 29.96 -10.46
C ASN A 291 13.86 29.11 -11.21
N THR A 292 14.70 28.36 -10.50
CA THR A 292 15.83 27.58 -11.05
C THR A 292 15.69 26.07 -10.87
N SER A 293 14.60 25.56 -10.28
CA SER A 293 14.50 24.12 -10.06
C SER A 293 14.22 23.36 -11.37
N MET A 294 15.09 22.39 -11.70
CA MET A 294 15.05 21.59 -12.93
C MET A 294 13.69 20.90 -13.16
N SER A 295 13.01 20.54 -12.07
CA SER A 295 11.66 19.96 -12.07
C SER A 295 10.60 20.91 -12.63
N THR A 296 10.73 22.22 -12.43
CA THR A 296 9.83 23.23 -13.01
C THR A 296 10.01 23.35 -14.52
N ILE A 297 11.27 23.34 -14.98
CA ILE A 297 11.61 23.45 -16.41
C ILE A 297 11.12 22.21 -17.18
N LEU A 298 11.38 21.01 -16.65
CA LEU A 298 10.94 19.75 -17.27
C LEU A 298 9.41 19.67 -17.40
N ARG A 299 8.64 20.17 -16.42
CA ARG A 299 7.17 20.23 -16.53
C ARG A 299 6.66 21.26 -17.51
N GLY A 300 7.32 22.41 -17.62
CA GLY A 300 7.02 23.39 -18.67
C GLY A 300 7.16 22.74 -20.05
N ILE A 301 8.28 22.04 -20.27
CA ILE A 301 8.56 21.34 -21.53
C ILE A 301 7.53 20.21 -21.79
N ASP A 302 7.17 19.40 -20.80
CA ASP A 302 6.16 18.34 -20.97
C ASP A 302 4.77 18.88 -21.38
N ARG A 303 4.40 20.09 -20.91
CA ARG A 303 3.18 20.76 -21.38
C ARG A 303 3.30 21.21 -22.84
N PHE A 304 4.41 21.85 -23.20
CA PHE A 304 4.63 22.30 -24.58
C PHE A 304 4.74 21.15 -25.59
N VAL A 305 5.20 19.97 -25.18
CA VAL A 305 5.30 18.78 -26.05
C VAL A 305 3.94 18.10 -26.26
N LYS A 306 2.93 18.42 -25.43
CA LYS A 306 1.57 17.86 -25.52
C LYS A 306 0.57 18.77 -26.24
N GLU A 307 0.96 20.01 -26.56
CA GLU A 307 0.24 20.92 -27.48
C GLU A 307 0.70 20.69 -28.93
#